data_AF-A0AAF0T120-F1
#
_entry.id   AF-A0AAF0T120-F1
#
_cell.length_a   1.000
_cell.length_b   1.000
_cell.length_c   1.000
_cell.angle_alpha   90.00
_cell.angle_beta   90.00
_cell.angle_gamma   90.00
#
_symmetry.space_group_name_H-M   'P 1'
#
loop_
_entity.id
_entity.type
_entity.pdbx_description
1 polymer ?
#
loop_
_entity_poly.entity_id
_entity_poly.type
_entity_poly.pdbx_seq_one_letter_code
_entity_poly.pdbx_strand_id
1 'polypeptide(L)' 'MKVLLRKALPEDFQEIAFVHYKAWLETYHGLLPKSFLDKRSLESSITIFKNNNCANTVVAIADDK' A
#
# COMPACT_ATOMS: atom_id res chain seq x y z
N MET A 1 15.67 11.97 10.99
CA MET A 1 14.37 11.50 10.48
C MET A 1 13.40 11.33 11.64
N LYS A 2 12.33 12.13 11.69
CA LYS A 2 11.25 11.95 12.65
C LYS A 2 10.12 11.22 11.94
N VAL A 3 9.55 10.19 12.58
CA VAL A 3 8.43 9.43 12.02
C VAL A 3 7.23 9.60 12.95
N LEU A 4 6.09 9.99 12.39
CA LEU A 4 4.81 10.04 13.09
C LEU A 4 3.92 8.89 12.61
N LEU A 5 3.45 8.07 13.55
CA LEU A 5 2.44 7.04 13.27
C LEU A 5 1.05 7.61 13.56
N ARG A 6 0.11 7.42 12.63
CA ARG A 6 -1.31 7.75 12.83
C ARG A 6 -2.22 6.74 12.13
N LYS A 7 -3.49 6.70 12.55
CA LYS A 7 -4.53 5.99 11.79
C LYS A 7 -4.59 6.57 10.38
N ALA A 8 -4.79 5.70 9.39
CA ALA A 8 -5.04 6.11 8.02
C ALA A 8 -6.36 6.89 7.94
N LEU A 9 -6.39 7.85 7.03
CA LEU A 9 -7.56 8.60 6.62
C LEU A 9 -8.03 8.08 5.25
N PRO A 10 -9.30 8.27 4.86
CA PRO A 10 -9.79 7.87 3.55
C PRO A 10 -8.97 8.46 2.40
N GLU A 11 -8.37 9.63 2.57
CA GLU A 11 -7.59 10.34 1.56
C GLU A 11 -6.20 9.72 1.33
N ASP A 12 -5.66 8.93 2.27
CA ASP A 12 -4.35 8.26 2.15
C ASP A 12 -4.38 7.05 1.18
N PHE A 13 -5.52 6.78 0.55
CA PHE A 13 -5.76 5.55 -0.22
C PHE A 13 -4.78 5.36 -1.37
N GLN A 14 -4.30 6.44 -1.99
CA GLN A 14 -3.37 6.34 -3.12
C GLN A 14 -1.97 5.93 -2.65
N GLU A 15 -1.47 6.56 -1.59
CA GLU A 15 -0.15 6.28 -1.02
C GLU A 15 -0.10 4.89 -0.41
N ILE A 16 -1.15 4.49 0.32
CA ILE A 16 -1.26 3.13 0.88
C ILE A 16 -1.29 2.10 -0.24
N ALA A 17 -2.08 2.34 -1.30
CA ALA A 17 -2.14 1.45 -2.46
C ALA A 17 -0.78 1.28 -3.13
N PHE A 18 -0.01 2.36 -3.26
CA PHE A 18 1.33 2.31 -3.83
C PHE A 18 2.28 1.44 -3.01
N VAL A 19 2.36 1.67 -1.69
CA VAL A 19 3.20 0.89 -0.78
C VAL A 19 2.79 -0.59 -0.81
N HIS A 20 1.50 -0.87 -0.69
CA HIS A 20 0.97 -2.24 -0.71
C HIS A 20 1.29 -2.97 -2.02
N TYR A 21 1.07 -2.32 -3.17
CA TYR A 21 1.36 -2.89 -4.49
C TYR A 21 2.84 -3.25 -4.62
N LYS A 22 3.73 -2.30 -4.30
CA LYS A 22 5.19 -2.49 -4.40
C LYS A 22 5.69 -3.56 -3.44
N ALA A 23 5.27 -3.50 -2.17
CA ALA A 23 5.67 -4.47 -1.16
C ALA A 23 5.26 -5.90 -1.55
N TRP A 24 4.07 -6.10 -2.14
CA TRP A 24 3.65 -7.42 -2.62
C TRP A 24 4.53 -7.94 -3.75
N LEU A 25 4.84 -7.10 -4.75
CA LEU A 25 5.69 -7.53 -5.86
C LEU A 25 7.10 -7.89 -5.39
N GLU A 26 7.66 -7.10 -4.47
CA GLU A 26 9.01 -7.31 -3.95
C GLU A 26 9.08 -8.52 -3.01
N THR A 27 8.17 -8.60 -2.03
CA THR A 27 8.20 -9.66 -0.99
C THR A 27 7.93 -11.04 -1.57
N TYR A 28 6.99 -11.15 -2.52
CA TYR A 28 6.58 -12.44 -3.08
C TYR A 28 7.30 -12.81 -4.38
N HIS A 29 8.24 -11.98 -4.86
CA HIS A 29 9.05 -12.32 -6.02
C HIS A 29 9.82 -13.63 -5.78
N GLY A 30 9.70 -14.58 -6.71
CA GLY A 30 10.33 -15.90 -6.59
C GLY A 30 9.65 -16.87 -5.61
N LEU A 31 8.68 -16.41 -4.81
CA LEU A 31 7.87 -17.25 -3.92
C LEU A 31 6.52 -17.63 -4.53
N LEU A 32 5.91 -16.71 -5.28
CA LEU A 32 4.64 -16.94 -5.98
C LEU A 32 4.86 -17.04 -7.50
N PRO A 33 3.97 -17.75 -8.23
CA PRO A 33 4.02 -17.79 -9.68
C PRO A 33 4.03 -16.39 -10.28
N LYS A 34 4.93 -16.15 -11.24
CA LYS A 34 5.02 -14.85 -11.92
C LYS A 34 3.68 -14.42 -12.53
N SER A 35 2.94 -15.36 -13.11
CA SER A 35 1.60 -15.10 -13.69
C SER A 35 0.55 -14.65 -12.67
N PHE A 36 0.74 -14.94 -11.39
CA PHE A 36 -0.09 -14.42 -10.31
C PHE A 36 0.28 -12.97 -9.98
N LEU A 37 1.59 -12.69 -9.84
CA LEU A 37 2.10 -11.35 -9.56
C LEU A 37 1.84 -10.38 -10.71
N ASP A 38 1.92 -10.85 -11.97
CA ASP A 38 1.65 -10.05 -13.18
C ASP A 38 0.20 -9.53 -13.25
N LYS A 39 -0.73 -10.14 -12.51
CA LYS A 39 -2.13 -9.68 -12.42
C LYS A 39 -2.32 -8.60 -11.35
N ARG A 40 -1.32 -8.33 -10.53
CA ARG A 40 -1.38 -7.27 -9.51
C ARG A 40 -1.10 -5.94 -10.20
N SER A 41 -1.93 -4.95 -9.92
CA SER A 41 -1.75 -3.59 -10.43
C SER A 41 -1.96 -2.56 -9.32
N LEU A 42 -1.44 -1.35 -9.56
CA LEU A 42 -1.65 -0.22 -8.66
C LEU A 42 -3.13 0.15 -8.58
N GLU A 43 -3.84 0.14 -9.71
CA GLU A 43 -5.26 0.48 -9.82
C GLU A 43 -6.15 -0.47 -9.00
N SER A 44 -5.82 -1.77 -9.00
CA SER A 44 -6.50 -2.75 -8.16
C SER A 44 -6.32 -2.43 -6.67
N SER A 45 -5.10 -2.06 -6.27
CA SER A 45 -4.82 -1.66 -4.88
C SER A 45 -5.55 -0.35 -4.52
N ILE A 46 -5.54 0.65 -5.40
CA ILE A 46 -6.29 1.91 -5.23
C ILE A 46 -7.77 1.62 -5.01
N THR A 47 -8.35 0.73 -5.83
CA THR A 47 -9.77 0.37 -5.72
C THR A 47 -10.08 -0.28 -4.37
N ILE A 48 -9.22 -1.17 -3.87
CA ILE A 48 -9.39 -1.82 -2.56
C ILE A 48 -9.39 -0.77 -1.43
N PHE A 49 -8.38 0.10 -1.40
CA PHE A 49 -8.22 1.07 -0.30
C PHE A 49 -9.21 2.22 -0.35
N LYS A 50 -9.60 2.64 -1.56
CA LYS A 50 -10.69 3.60 -1.75
C LYS A 50 -12.02 3.04 -1.26
N ASN A 51 -12.35 1.80 -1.62
CA ASN A 51 -13.65 1.20 -1.27
C ASN A 51 -13.74 0.81 0.20
N ASN A 52 -12.61 0.52 0.86
CA ASN A 52 -12.59 0.16 2.28
C ASN A 52 -12.31 1.33 3.23
N ASN A 53 -12.21 2.57 2.71
CA ASN A 53 -11.88 3.77 3.47
C ASN A 53 -10.61 3.65 4.33
N CYS A 54 -9.61 2.90 3.84
CA CYS A 54 -8.36 2.61 4.55
C CYS A 54 -8.57 2.01 5.96
N ALA A 55 -9.65 1.25 6.16
CA ALA A 55 -9.98 0.67 7.47
C ALA A 55 -8.83 -0.20 8.02
N ASN A 56 -8.67 -0.18 9.36
CA ASN A 56 -7.66 -0.94 10.09
C ASN A 56 -6.20 -0.73 9.63
N THR A 57 -5.90 0.44 9.05
CA THR A 57 -4.56 0.76 8.56
C THR A 57 -3.92 1.88 9.39
N VAL A 58 -2.60 1.78 9.62
CA VAL A 58 -1.77 2.81 10.24
C VAL A 58 -0.72 3.24 9.23
N VAL A 59 -0.51 4.54 9.09
CA VAL A 59 0.50 5.12 8.21
C VAL A 59 1.62 5.76 9.01
N ALA A 60 2.82 5.73 8.43
CA ALA A 60 4.00 6.41 8.94
C ALA A 60 4.29 7.63 8.05
N ILE A 61 4.32 8.82 8.64
CA ILE A 61 4.73 10.06 7.95
C ILE A 61 6.18 10.32 8.34
N ALA A 62 7.07 10.29 7.35
CA ALA A 62 8.44 10.72 7.50
C ALA A 62 8.51 12.25 7.34
N ASP A 63 8.95 12.94 8.39
CA ASP A 63 9.28 14.36 8.36
C ASP A 63 10.78 14.48 8.05
N ASP A 64 11.06 14.65 6.76
CA ASP A 64 12.38 15.00 6.24
C ASP A 64 12.50 16.52 6.28
N LYS A 65 13.02 17.05 7.39
CA LYS A 65 13.47 18.45 7.44
C LYS A 65 14.46 18.77 6.33
#